data_AF-A0A3Q2Z6E7-F1
#
_entry.id   AF-A0A3Q2Z6E7-F1
#
_cell.length_a   1.000
_cell.length_b   1.000
_cell.length_c   1.000
_cell.angle_alpha   90.00
_cell.angle_beta   90.00
_cell.angle_gamma   90.00
#
_symmetry.space_group_name_H-M   'P 1'
#
loop_
_entity.id
_entity.type
_entity.pdbx_description
1 polymer ?
#
loop_
_entity_poly.entity_id
_entity_poly.type
_entity_poly.pdbx_seq_one_letter_code
_entity_poly.pdbx_strand_id
1 'polypeptide(L)'
;MVILHVKRGDESHFLFSAGVQEAVDVLVRDITAIFNGRLKVGRICAEMAELAEHGVTLPPNMQGLTDEQLVDLKLKDEWEDKCVPSGGAVFKKDDIGRRNGHETSGSQRVRDHGHGEGSPGTAAGGRHDRVPHGAASSRPHPHGA
;
A
#
# COMPACT_ATOMS: atom_id res chain seq x y z
N MET A 1 34.96 18.69 5.58
CA MET A 1 33.62 18.22 5.21
C MET A 1 32.64 18.78 6.23
N VAL A 2 31.51 19.33 5.80
CA VAL A 2 30.48 19.88 6.69
C VAL A 2 29.16 19.15 6.48
N ILE A 3 28.36 19.05 7.53
CA ILE A 3 27.00 18.49 7.46
C ILE A 3 26.02 19.64 7.62
N LEU A 4 25.16 19.80 6.62
CA LEU A 4 24.11 20.80 6.59
C LEU A 4 22.79 20.15 7.00
N HIS A 5 22.10 20.79 7.93
CA HIS A 5 20.76 20.38 8.33
C HIS A 5 19.72 21.16 7.54
N VAL A 6 19.02 20.48 6.62
CA VAL A 6 17.94 21.05 5.83
C VAL A 6 16.63 20.98 6.62
N LYS A 7 16.01 22.14 6.86
CA LYS A 7 14.79 22.30 7.65
C LYS A 7 13.76 23.16 6.94
N ARG A 8 12.50 23.03 7.35
CA ARG A 8 11.41 23.96 7.02
C ARG A 8 10.73 24.40 8.32
N GLY A 9 11.00 25.62 8.76
CA GLY A 9 10.65 26.03 10.11
C GLY A 9 11.36 25.13 11.13
N ASP A 10 10.59 24.53 12.04
CA ASP A 10 11.11 23.58 13.04
C ASP A 10 11.18 22.13 12.53
N GLU A 11 10.60 21.83 11.37
CA GLU A 11 10.60 20.49 10.79
C GLU A 11 11.97 20.13 10.20
N SER A 12 12.51 18.99 10.62
CA SER A 12 13.77 18.44 10.14
C SER A 12 13.53 17.54 8.92
N HIS A 13 14.10 17.88 7.76
CA HIS A 13 13.88 17.11 6.54
C HIS A 13 14.98 16.08 6.28
N PHE A 14 16.24 16.52 6.18
CA PHE A 14 17.39 15.65 5.96
C PHE A 14 18.71 16.36 6.26
N LEU A 15 19.77 15.56 6.36
CA LEU A 15 21.15 16.03 6.43
C LEU A 15 21.81 15.91 5.06
N PHE A 16 22.59 16.90 4.68
CA PHE A 16 23.35 16.92 3.42
C PHE A 16 24.84 17.14 3.72
N SER A 17 25.70 16.29 3.19
CA SER A 17 27.15 16.42 3.37
C SER A 17 27.75 17.21 2.20
N ALA A 18 28.56 18.23 2.49
CA ALA A 18 29.15 19.10 1.48
C ALA A 18 30.64 19.40 1.74
N GLY A 19 31.35 19.78 0.69
CA GLY A 19 32.70 20.32 0.78
C GLY A 19 32.71 21.72 1.40
N VAL A 20 33.80 22.09 2.10
CA VAL A 20 33.94 23.45 2.67
C VAL A 20 34.15 24.50 1.58
N GLN A 21 34.75 24.10 0.46
CA GLN A 21 35.08 24.98 -0.68
C GLN A 21 34.05 24.90 -1.80
N GLU A 22 32.92 24.22 -1.57
CA GLU A 22 31.88 24.05 -2.56
C GLU A 22 31.09 25.35 -2.74
N ALA A 23 30.82 25.71 -3.99
CA ALA A 23 30.12 26.94 -4.30
C ALA A 23 28.65 26.85 -3.83
N VAL A 24 28.16 27.92 -3.21
CA VAL A 24 26.81 27.95 -2.64
C VAL A 24 25.73 27.72 -3.70
N ASP A 25 25.93 28.18 -4.94
CA ASP A 25 24.95 27.97 -6.01
C ASP A 25 24.81 26.49 -6.40
N VAL A 26 25.92 25.75 -6.41
CA VAL A 26 25.95 24.30 -6.66
C VAL A 26 25.21 23.58 -5.53
N LEU A 27 25.56 23.91 -4.29
CA LEU A 27 24.94 23.35 -3.10
C LEU A 27 23.42 23.56 -3.07
N VAL A 28 22.96 24.76 -3.39
CA VAL A 28 21.53 25.09 -3.44
C VAL A 28 20.82 24.27 -4.51
N ARG A 29 21.40 24.09 -5.69
CA ARG A 29 20.82 23.26 -6.77
C ARG A 29 20.68 21.81 -6.34
N ASP A 30 21.70 21.24 -5.72
CA ASP A 30 21.71 19.83 -5.31
C ASP A 30 20.70 19.56 -4.19
N ILE A 31 20.69 20.40 -3.16
CA ILE A 31 19.71 20.31 -2.06
C ILE A 31 18.28 20.48 -2.61
N THR A 32 18.07 21.43 -3.53
CA THR A 32 16.76 21.66 -4.16
C THR A 32 16.31 20.45 -4.97
N ALA A 33 17.21 19.81 -5.72
CA ALA A 33 16.91 18.61 -6.47
C ALA A 33 16.47 17.46 -5.57
N ILE A 34 17.19 17.23 -4.45
CA ILE A 34 16.83 16.21 -3.45
C ILE A 34 15.48 16.51 -2.82
N PHE A 35 15.26 17.75 -2.37
CA PHE A 35 14.01 18.17 -1.75
C PHE A 35 12.81 17.96 -2.70
N ASN A 36 12.93 18.42 -3.94
CA ASN A 36 11.90 18.22 -4.96
C ASN A 36 11.69 16.74 -5.31
N GLY A 37 12.75 15.94 -5.34
CA GLY A 37 12.66 14.49 -5.49
C GLY A 37 11.82 13.84 -4.39
N ARG A 38 12.08 14.20 -3.14
CA ARG A 38 11.29 13.73 -1.99
C ARG A 38 9.81 14.11 -2.10
N LEU A 39 9.52 15.35 -2.50
CA LEU A 39 8.13 15.79 -2.74
C LEU A 39 7.45 14.96 -3.84
N LYS A 40 8.15 14.63 -4.92
CA LYS A 40 7.62 13.78 -6.00
C LYS A 40 7.31 12.37 -5.51
N VAL A 41 8.23 11.76 -4.77
CA VAL A 41 8.01 10.43 -4.16
C VAL A 41 6.80 10.47 -3.23
N GLY A 42 6.72 11.47 -2.35
CA GLY A 42 5.59 11.63 -1.44
C GLY A 42 4.24 11.74 -2.18
N ARG A 43 4.19 12.49 -3.29
CA ARG A 43 2.99 12.58 -4.13
C ARG A 43 2.61 11.24 -4.75
N ILE A 44 3.57 10.48 -5.28
CA ILE A 44 3.32 9.15 -5.83
C ILE A 44 2.76 8.23 -4.75
N CYS A 45 3.39 8.18 -3.57
CA CYS A 45 2.93 7.34 -2.45
C CYS A 45 1.50 7.70 -2.02
N ALA A 46 1.16 8.98 -1.95
CA ALA A 46 -0.20 9.42 -1.64
C ALA A 46 -1.21 8.96 -2.71
N GLU A 47 -0.86 9.07 -3.99
CA GLU A 47 -1.72 8.64 -5.09
C GLU A 47 -1.85 7.11 -5.23
N MET A 48 -0.91 6.33 -4.67
CA MET A 48 -0.98 4.86 -4.70
C MET A 48 -2.10 4.32 -3.82
N ALA A 49 -2.38 4.95 -2.67
CA ALA A 49 -3.51 4.56 -1.81
C ALA A 49 -4.84 4.78 -2.53
N GLU A 50 -5.00 5.97 -3.10
CA GLU A 50 -6.17 6.35 -3.90
C GLU A 50 -6.35 5.45 -5.13
N LEU A 51 -5.24 5.07 -5.79
CA LEU A 51 -5.26 4.12 -6.91
C LEU A 51 -5.71 2.73 -6.48
N ALA A 52 -5.22 2.26 -5.33
CA ALA A 52 -5.57 0.94 -4.82
C ALA A 52 -7.05 0.85 -4.49
N GLU A 53 -7.62 1.90 -3.87
CA GLU A 53 -9.00 1.95 -3.40
C GLU A 53 -10.02 2.31 -4.48
N HIS A 54 -9.70 3.24 -5.38
CA HIS A 54 -10.67 3.82 -6.31
C HIS A 54 -10.30 3.63 -7.79
N GLY A 55 -9.23 2.89 -8.09
CA GLY A 55 -8.83 2.61 -9.46
C GLY A 55 -8.15 3.80 -10.14
N VAL A 56 -7.99 3.70 -11.46
CA VAL A 56 -7.29 4.72 -12.24
C VAL A 56 -8.07 6.04 -12.26
N THR A 57 -7.34 7.14 -12.41
CA THR A 57 -7.95 8.46 -12.65
C THR A 57 -8.80 8.43 -13.91
N LEU A 58 -9.92 9.14 -13.94
CA LEU A 58 -10.69 9.36 -15.16
C LEU A 58 -9.92 10.25 -16.15
N PRO A 59 -10.23 10.19 -17.45
CA PRO A 59 -9.75 11.16 -18.43
C PRO A 59 -10.01 12.61 -17.99
N PRO A 60 -9.12 13.59 -18.30
CA PRO A 60 -9.25 14.97 -17.80
C PRO A 60 -10.56 15.67 -18.17
N ASN A 61 -11.18 15.27 -19.27
CA ASN A 61 -12.48 15.78 -19.73
C ASN A 61 -13.69 15.17 -18.99
N MET A 62 -13.47 14.16 -18.14
CA MET A 62 -14.52 13.47 -17.38
C MET A 62 -14.43 13.76 -15.87
N GLN A 63 -13.28 14.22 -15.36
CA GLN A 63 -13.08 14.49 -13.95
C GLN A 63 -13.99 15.61 -13.44
N GLY A 64 -14.67 15.37 -12.31
CA GLY A 64 -15.56 16.34 -11.66
C GLY A 64 -16.92 16.54 -12.34
N LEU A 65 -17.25 15.74 -13.37
CA LEU A 65 -18.58 15.68 -13.95
C LEU A 65 -19.44 14.65 -13.23
N THR A 66 -20.75 14.87 -13.18
CA THR A 66 -21.69 13.88 -12.67
C THR A 66 -21.96 12.78 -13.69
N ASP A 67 -22.44 11.63 -13.22
CA ASP A 67 -22.75 10.47 -14.06
C ASP A 67 -23.78 10.86 -15.15
N GLU A 68 -24.72 11.77 -14.86
CA GLU A 68 -25.70 12.28 -15.83
C GLU A 68 -25.02 13.14 -16.91
N GLN A 69 -24.10 14.03 -16.52
CA GLN A 69 -23.39 14.89 -17.46
C GLN A 69 -22.51 14.08 -18.42
N LEU A 70 -21.90 12.99 -17.94
CA LEU A 70 -21.11 12.08 -18.77
C LEU A 70 -21.98 11.42 -19.85
N VAL A 71 -23.19 10.98 -19.49
CA VAL A 71 -24.16 10.39 -20.42
C VAL A 71 -24.64 11.42 -21.45
N ASP A 72 -24.98 12.62 -21.00
CA ASP A 72 -25.45 13.71 -21.88
C ASP A 72 -24.37 14.13 -22.89
N LEU A 73 -23.13 14.24 -22.44
CA LEU A 73 -21.97 14.57 -23.27
C LEU A 73 -21.42 13.37 -24.05
N LYS A 74 -21.96 12.17 -23.81
CA LYS A 74 -21.54 10.89 -24.42
C LYS A 74 -20.05 10.62 -24.27
N LEU A 75 -19.49 10.99 -23.12
CA LEU A 75 -18.09 10.75 -22.80
C LEU A 75 -17.90 9.29 -22.35
N LYS A 76 -16.77 8.69 -22.74
CA LYS A 76 -16.41 7.32 -22.39
C LYS A 76 -15.00 7.28 -21.85
N ASP A 77 -14.80 6.45 -20.82
CA ASP A 77 -13.47 6.21 -20.26
C ASP A 77 -12.70 5.25 -21.17
N GLU A 78 -11.76 5.79 -21.94
CA GLU A 78 -10.90 4.99 -22.82
C GLU A 78 -9.82 4.19 -22.07
N TRP A 79 -9.63 4.46 -20.77
CA TRP A 79 -8.60 3.83 -19.95
C TRP A 79 -9.14 2.63 -19.18
N GLU A 80 -10.45 2.57 -18.94
CA GLU A 80 -11.12 1.45 -18.27
C GLU A 80 -10.75 0.10 -18.89
N ASP A 81 -10.85 -0.01 -20.23
CA ASP A 81 -10.51 -1.24 -20.96
C ASP A 81 -9.00 -1.54 -21.00
N LYS A 82 -8.15 -0.51 -20.91
CA LYS A 82 -6.69 -0.64 -21.04
C LYS A 82 -6.02 -0.98 -19.71
N CYS A 83 -6.62 -0.58 -18.61
CA CYS A 83 -6.01 -0.56 -17.28
C CYS A 83 -6.77 -1.45 -16.28
N VAL A 84 -7.19 -2.63 -16.72
CA VAL A 84 -7.88 -3.60 -15.85
C VAL A 84 -6.88 -4.29 -14.91
N PRO A 85 -7.12 -4.28 -13.59
CA PRO A 85 -6.23 -4.93 -12.63
C PRO A 85 -6.20 -6.45 -12.82
N SER A 86 -4.99 -7.01 -12.77
CA SER A 86 -4.74 -8.45 -12.78
C SER A 86 -5.35 -9.09 -11.52
N GLY A 87 -6.55 -9.65 -11.64
CA GLY A 87 -7.31 -10.21 -10.51
C GLY A 87 -8.74 -9.70 -10.40
N GLY A 88 -9.19 -8.87 -11.34
CA GLY A 88 -10.53 -8.28 -11.33
C GLY A 88 -10.61 -7.02 -10.48
N ALA A 89 -11.68 -6.27 -10.70
CA ALA A 89 -11.96 -5.02 -10.00
C ALA A 89 -13.28 -5.12 -9.23
N VAL A 90 -13.35 -4.44 -8.09
CA VAL A 90 -14.59 -4.22 -7.35
C VAL A 90 -14.94 -2.74 -7.44
N PHE A 91 -16.20 -2.44 -7.73
CA PHE A 91 -16.63 -1.05 -7.85
C PHE A 91 -16.75 -0.38 -6.46
N LYS A 92 -15.96 0.65 -6.24
CA LYS A 92 -15.95 1.55 -5.08
C LYS A 92 -15.85 3.00 -5.57
N LYS A 93 -16.99 3.70 -5.58
CA LYS A 93 -17.10 5.09 -6.07
C LYS A 93 -16.10 6.01 -5.36
N ASP A 94 -15.47 6.88 -6.14
CA ASP A 94 -14.69 8.02 -5.65
C ASP A 94 -15.62 9.21 -5.42
N ASP A 95 -15.73 9.66 -4.17
CA ASP A 95 -16.61 10.79 -3.80
C ASP A 95 -16.17 12.11 -4.42
N ILE A 96 -14.89 12.24 -4.78
CA ILE A 96 -14.33 13.44 -5.41
C ILE A 96 -14.61 13.43 -6.93
N GLY A 97 -14.96 12.28 -7.52
CA GLY A 97 -15.23 12.15 -8.95
C GLY A 97 -13.98 12.29 -9.83
N ARG A 98 -12.80 11.95 -9.28
CA ARG A 98 -11.51 12.01 -9.98
C ARG A 98 -11.13 10.67 -10.59
N ARG A 99 -11.57 9.55 -10.00
CA ARG A 99 -11.22 8.18 -10.38
C ARG A 99 -12.44 7.37 -10.80
N ASN A 100 -12.20 6.29 -11.54
CA ASN A 100 -13.27 5.49 -12.15
C ASN A 100 -13.95 4.52 -11.17
N GLY A 101 -13.42 4.40 -9.96
CA GLY A 101 -14.00 3.59 -8.89
C GLY A 101 -13.69 2.10 -8.99
N HIS A 102 -12.75 1.67 -9.82
CA HIS A 102 -12.39 0.24 -9.94
C HIS A 102 -11.27 -0.13 -8.96
N GLU A 103 -11.65 -0.53 -7.74
CA GLU A 103 -10.74 -0.98 -6.69
C GLU A 103 -9.92 -2.21 -7.13
N THR A 104 -8.64 -2.23 -6.76
CA THR A 104 -7.77 -3.38 -7.00
C THR A 104 -7.91 -4.41 -5.86
N SER A 105 -7.93 -5.70 -6.19
CA SER A 105 -8.01 -6.80 -5.19
C SER A 105 -6.86 -6.82 -4.16
N GLY A 106 -5.75 -6.11 -4.42
CA GLY A 106 -4.66 -5.92 -3.47
C GLY A 106 -5.05 -5.14 -2.21
N SER A 107 -6.05 -4.25 -2.29
CA SER A 107 -6.56 -3.47 -1.15
C SER A 107 -7.18 -4.34 -0.05
N GLN A 108 -7.76 -5.50 -0.41
CA GLN A 108 -8.24 -6.48 0.57
C GLN A 108 -7.09 -7.15 1.34
N ARG A 109 -5.97 -7.49 0.70
CA ARG A 109 -4.84 -8.17 1.37
C ARG A 109 -4.08 -7.28 2.37
N VAL A 110 -4.03 -5.97 2.13
CA VAL A 110 -3.34 -5.03 3.04
C VAL A 110 -4.11 -4.87 4.35
N ARG A 111 -5.44 -4.95 4.33
CA ARG A 111 -6.28 -4.87 5.54
C ARG A 111 -6.14 -6.10 6.45
N ASP A 112 -5.85 -7.28 5.89
CA ASP A 112 -5.72 -8.52 6.66
C ASP A 112 -4.42 -8.61 7.49
N HIS A 113 -3.42 -7.76 7.23
CA HIS A 113 -2.15 -7.76 7.97
C HIS A 113 -2.08 -6.71 9.10
N GLY A 114 -3.19 -6.00 9.35
CA GLY A 114 -3.25 -4.83 10.24
C GLY A 114 -3.92 -5.02 11.60
N HIS A 115 -4.25 -6.24 12.03
CA HIS A 115 -4.75 -6.48 13.39
C HIS A 115 -4.19 -7.80 13.97
N GLY A 116 -3.00 -7.70 14.55
CA GLY A 116 -2.44 -8.69 15.46
C GLY A 116 -2.19 -8.07 16.84
N GLU A 117 -3.15 -7.33 17.38
CA GLU A 117 -3.11 -6.94 18.79
C GLU A 117 -3.36 -8.19 19.65
N GLY A 118 -2.37 -8.54 20.45
CA GLY A 118 -2.45 -9.63 21.42
C GLY A 118 -3.46 -9.32 22.52
N SER A 119 -4.26 -10.32 22.89
CA SER A 119 -4.80 -10.47 24.24
C SER A 119 -5.00 -11.95 24.56
N PRO A 120 -4.61 -12.42 25.76
CA PRO A 120 -4.61 -13.82 26.11
C PRO A 120 -6.02 -14.28 26.48
N GLY A 121 -6.60 -15.14 25.65
CA GLY A 121 -7.91 -15.75 25.88
C GLY A 121 -7.81 -16.96 26.81
N THR A 122 -8.26 -16.76 28.04
CA THR A 122 -8.62 -17.78 29.03
C THR A 122 -9.47 -18.89 28.41
N ALA A 123 -9.02 -20.15 28.47
CA ALA A 123 -9.83 -21.32 28.15
C ALA A 123 -9.90 -22.26 29.36
N ALA A 124 -10.83 -21.96 30.26
CA ALA A 124 -11.36 -22.91 31.23
C ALA A 124 -12.63 -23.52 30.65
N GLY A 125 -12.71 -24.85 30.57
CA GLY A 125 -13.90 -25.55 30.08
C GLY A 125 -13.62 -27.03 29.82
N GLY A 126 -13.63 -27.84 30.87
CA GLY A 126 -13.22 -29.24 30.85
C GLY A 126 -14.11 -30.18 30.04
N ARG A 127 -13.61 -31.42 29.89
CA ARG A 127 -14.41 -32.64 29.76
C ARG A 127 -13.56 -33.85 30.16
N HIS A 128 -14.19 -34.65 30.99
CA HIS A 128 -13.70 -35.82 31.70
C HIS A 128 -13.18 -36.95 30.81
N ASP A 129 -12.17 -37.63 31.36
CA ASP A 129 -11.77 -39.02 31.22
C ASP A 129 -12.74 -39.98 30.51
N ARG A 130 -12.24 -40.67 29.48
CA ARG A 130 -12.35 -42.14 29.38
C ARG A 130 -11.38 -42.72 28.35
N VAL A 131 -10.46 -43.53 28.87
CA VAL A 131 -9.61 -44.48 28.13
C VAL A 131 -10.47 -45.62 27.58
N PRO A 132 -10.13 -46.18 26.41
CA PRO A 132 -10.28 -47.62 26.22
C PRO A 132 -8.97 -48.30 25.84
N HIS A 133 -8.83 -49.49 26.42
CA HIS A 133 -7.70 -50.42 26.33
C HIS A 133 -7.46 -50.99 24.93
N GLY A 134 -6.17 -51.10 24.58
CA GLY A 134 -5.50 -52.36 24.20
C GLY A 134 -5.96 -53.11 22.95
N ALA A 135 -5.12 -53.10 21.91
CA ALA A 135 -4.93 -54.26 21.04
C ALA A 135 -3.47 -54.32 20.56
N ALA A 136 -2.87 -55.50 20.75
CA ALA A 136 -1.47 -55.81 20.53
C ALA A 136 -1.09 -55.86 19.03
N SER A 137 0.15 -55.48 18.72
CA SER A 137 0.82 -55.91 17.48
C SER A 137 2.33 -55.87 17.64
N SER A 138 2.92 -57.05 17.55
CA SER A 138 4.31 -57.43 17.74
C SER A 138 5.20 -56.89 16.60
N ARG A 139 6.27 -56.17 16.92
CA ARG A 139 7.39 -55.89 16.00
C ARG A 139 8.52 -56.88 16.28
N PRO A 140 9.09 -57.55 15.27
CA PRO A 140 10.43 -58.12 15.36
C PRO A 140 11.50 -57.07 14.99
N HIS A 141 12.62 -57.11 15.72
CA HIS A 141 13.82 -56.29 15.57
C HIS A 141 14.65 -56.62 14.32
N PRO A 142 15.56 -55.72 13.89
CA PRO A 142 16.39 -55.88 12.70
C PRO A 142 17.68 -56.66 13.01
N HIS A 143 18.14 -57.47 12.06
CA HIS A 143 19.52 -57.93 12.00
C HIS A 143 20.17 -57.38 10.74
N GLY A 144 21.30 -56.70 10.92
CA GLY A 144 22.14 -56.19 9.84
C GLY A 144 23.02 -57.26 9.22
N ALA A 145 23.50 -56.93 8.03
CA ALA A 145 24.82 -57.21 7.48
C ALA A 145 25.07 -56.18 6.38
#